data_AF-A0A2E9Y817-F1
#
_entry.id   AF-A0A2E9Y817-F1
#
_cell.length_a   1.000
_cell.length_b   1.000
_cell.length_c   1.000
_cell.angle_alpha   90.00
_cell.angle_beta   90.00
_cell.angle_gamma   90.00
#
_symmetry.space_group_name_H-M   'P 1'
#
loop_
_entity.id
_entity.type
_entity.pdbx_description
1 polymer ?
#
loop_
_entity_poly.entity_id
_entity_poly.type
_entity_poly.pdbx_seq_one_letter_code
_entity_poly.pdbx_strand_id
1 'polypeptide(L)'
;MEEIMTPQEKFIAETQRQIEDWQAQMAEYKKGLEAAEVGAKAAYEELAGQLEESISNAQTLVKQAKATNEKAWSDMGSATQKALDQLQEGWQKAMSRYS
;
A
#
# COMPACT_ATOMS: atom_id res chain seq x y z
N MET A 1 28.00 5.35 14.90
CA MET A 1 26.69 5.79 15.43
C MET A 1 25.66 5.13 14.53
N GLU A 2 24.82 4.24 15.07
CA GLU A 2 23.57 3.90 14.38
C GLU A 2 22.72 5.16 14.42
N GLU A 3 22.39 5.74 13.26
CA GLU A 3 21.38 6.79 13.19
C GLU A 3 20.05 6.15 13.63
N ILE A 4 19.55 6.58 14.78
CA ILE A 4 18.20 6.22 15.22
C ILE A 4 17.25 6.98 14.30
N MET A 5 16.67 6.28 13.34
CA MET A 5 15.63 6.83 12.46
C MET A 5 14.48 7.42 13.30
N THR A 6 13.99 8.58 12.88
CA THR A 6 12.81 9.18 13.52
C THR A 6 11.55 8.34 13.24
N PRO A 7 10.48 8.50 14.04
CA PRO A 7 9.21 7.84 13.74
C PRO A 7 8.68 8.14 12.33
N GLN A 8 8.96 9.34 11.80
CA GLN A 8 8.61 9.75 10.45
C GLN A 8 9.40 8.97 9.39
N GLU A 9 10.72 8.89 9.57
CA GLU A 9 11.61 8.15 8.67
C GLU A 9 11.28 6.66 8.68
N LYS A 10 10.96 6.11 9.86
CA LYS A 10 10.52 4.72 10.02
C LYS A 10 9.23 4.46 9.25
N PHE A 11 8.23 5.30 9.42
CA PHE A 11 6.98 5.20 8.65
C PHE A 11 7.24 5.22 7.14
N ILE A 12 8.07 6.17 6.66
CA ILE A 12 8.40 6.29 5.24
C ILE A 12 9.06 5.00 4.72
N ALA A 13 10.09 4.51 5.41
CA ALA A 13 10.84 3.33 4.98
C ALA A 13 9.97 2.06 4.98
N GLU A 14 9.19 1.85 6.04
CA GLU A 14 8.31 0.68 6.15
C GLU A 14 7.19 0.72 5.10
N THR A 15 6.58 1.89 4.88
CA THR A 15 5.54 2.05 3.87
C THR A 15 6.08 1.86 2.45
N GLN A 16 7.30 2.32 2.17
CA GLN A 16 7.95 2.10 0.87
C GLN A 16 8.19 0.61 0.61
N ARG A 17 8.71 -0.13 1.60
CA ARG A 17 8.85 -1.59 1.49
C ARG A 17 7.49 -2.26 1.26
N GLN A 18 6.45 -1.86 2.00
CA GLN A 18 5.11 -2.40 1.82
C GLN A 18 4.57 -2.17 0.41
N ILE A 19 4.82 -0.99 -0.17
CA ILE A 19 4.44 -0.65 -1.56
C ILE A 19 5.16 -1.57 -2.55
N GLU A 20 6.46 -1.81 -2.37
CA GLU A 20 7.23 -2.72 -3.22
C GLU A 20 6.68 -4.14 -3.17
N ASP A 21 6.36 -4.64 -1.96
CA ASP A 21 5.75 -5.95 -1.76
C ASP A 21 4.36 -6.06 -2.44
N TRP A 22 3.55 -5.00 -2.36
CA TRP A 22 2.25 -4.92 -3.02
C TRP A 22 2.38 -4.86 -4.54
N GLN A 23 3.35 -4.11 -5.06
CA GLN A 23 3.63 -4.06 -6.50
C GLN A 23 4.06 -5.43 -7.04
N ALA A 24 4.86 -6.18 -6.27
CA ALA A 24 5.25 -7.53 -6.63
C ALA A 24 4.04 -8.49 -6.66
N GLN A 25 3.22 -8.49 -5.61
CA GLN A 25 1.97 -9.27 -5.55
C GLN A 25 1.03 -8.91 -6.70
N MET A 26 0.88 -7.63 -7.02
CA MET A 26 0.06 -7.16 -8.12
C MET A 26 0.58 -7.65 -9.47
N ALA A 27 1.90 -7.71 -9.66
CA ALA A 27 2.49 -8.24 -10.88
C ALA A 27 2.22 -9.75 -11.04
N GLU A 28 2.23 -10.51 -9.95
CA GLU A 28 1.83 -11.93 -9.96
C GLU A 28 0.34 -12.09 -10.26
N TYR A 29 -0.51 -11.28 -9.61
CA TYR A 29 -1.94 -11.26 -9.84
C TYR A 29 -2.31 -10.95 -11.29
N LYS A 30 -1.66 -9.96 -11.91
CA LYS A 30 -1.85 -9.60 -13.33
C LYS A 30 -1.45 -10.73 -14.29
N LYS A 31 -0.41 -11.50 -13.98
CA LYS A 31 -0.04 -12.69 -14.77
C LYS A 31 -1.13 -13.76 -14.69
N GLY A 32 -1.74 -13.96 -13.51
CA GLY A 32 -2.88 -14.85 -13.34
C GLY A 32 -4.11 -14.39 -14.15
N LEU A 33 -4.36 -13.07 -14.21
CA LEU A 33 -5.44 -12.48 -15.00
C LEU A 33 -5.29 -12.76 -16.50
N GLU A 34 -4.09 -12.64 -17.07
CA GLU A 34 -3.84 -12.95 -18.48
C GLU A 34 -4.16 -14.41 -18.84
N ALA A 35 -4.09 -15.32 -17.85
CA ALA A 35 -4.42 -16.74 -18.00
C ALA A 35 -5.88 -17.07 -17.66
N ALA A 36 -6.66 -16.13 -17.12
CA ALA A 36 -8.03 -16.37 -16.67
C ALA A 36 -9.05 -16.35 -17.82
N GLU A 37 -10.12 -17.14 -17.69
CA GLU A 37 -11.22 -17.17 -18.67
C GLU A 37 -11.99 -15.83 -18.71
N VAL A 38 -12.58 -15.51 -19.87
CA VAL A 38 -13.26 -14.22 -20.14
C VAL A 38 -14.33 -13.87 -19.10
N GLY A 39 -15.04 -14.87 -18.55
CA GLY A 39 -16.06 -14.65 -17.52
C GLY A 39 -15.50 -14.21 -16.15
N ALA A 40 -14.26 -14.57 -15.85
CA ALA A 40 -13.59 -14.17 -14.62
C ALA A 40 -12.92 -12.78 -14.77
N LYS A 41 -12.59 -12.37 -15.99
CA LYS A 41 -11.81 -11.17 -16.27
C LYS A 41 -12.39 -9.88 -15.66
N ALA A 42 -13.70 -9.69 -15.67
CA ALA A 42 -14.33 -8.49 -15.11
C ALA A 42 -14.15 -8.38 -13.57
N ALA A 43 -14.36 -9.49 -12.85
CA ALA A 43 -14.13 -9.53 -11.40
C ALA A 43 -12.64 -9.33 -11.08
N TYR A 44 -11.77 -9.83 -11.95
CA TYR A 44 -10.34 -9.64 -11.78
C TYR A 44 -9.88 -8.20 -12.03
N GLU A 45 -10.43 -7.54 -13.05
CA GLU A 45 -10.16 -6.13 -13.35
C GLU A 45 -10.65 -5.22 -12.23
N GLU A 46 -11.79 -5.52 -11.61
CA GLU A 46 -12.28 -4.78 -10.44
C GLU A 46 -11.30 -4.91 -9.25
N LEU A 47 -10.89 -6.14 -8.93
CA LEU A 47 -9.93 -6.40 -7.86
C LEU A 47 -8.57 -5.75 -8.18
N ALA A 48 -8.13 -5.77 -9.45
CA ALA A 48 -6.92 -5.08 -9.88
C ALA A 48 -7.01 -3.57 -9.58
N GLY A 49 -8.13 -2.93 -9.91
CA GLY A 49 -8.35 -1.50 -9.62
C GLY A 49 -8.25 -1.17 -8.13
N GLN A 50 -8.84 -2.01 -7.26
CA GLN A 50 -8.78 -1.81 -5.81
C GLN A 50 -7.35 -1.92 -5.25
N LEU A 51 -6.56 -2.87 -5.77
CA LEU A 51 -5.16 -3.05 -5.39
C LEU A 51 -4.29 -1.88 -5.90
N GLU A 52 -4.49 -1.43 -7.14
CA GLU A 52 -3.78 -0.26 -7.69
C GLU A 52 -4.10 1.03 -6.92
N GLU A 53 -5.36 1.23 -6.54
CA GLU A 53 -5.77 2.36 -5.70
C GLU A 53 -5.08 2.30 -4.33
N SER A 54 -4.98 1.11 -3.72
CA SER A 54 -4.29 0.93 -2.44
C SER A 54 -2.81 1.32 -2.52
N ILE A 55 -2.11 0.93 -3.59
CA ILE A 55 -0.73 1.33 -3.86
C ILE A 55 -0.62 2.85 -4.01
N SER A 56 -1.50 3.47 -4.81
CA SER A 56 -1.52 4.91 -5.04
C SER A 56 -1.76 5.71 -3.74
N ASN A 57 -2.68 5.23 -2.91
CA ASN A 57 -2.97 5.83 -1.61
C ASN A 57 -1.76 5.73 -0.67
N ALA A 58 -1.11 4.57 -0.59
CA ALA A 58 0.11 4.41 0.21
C ALA A 58 1.26 5.32 -0.29
N GLN A 59 1.44 5.45 -1.61
CA GLN A 59 2.41 6.39 -2.19
C GLN A 59 2.10 7.85 -1.80
N THR A 60 0.82 8.20 -1.73
CA THR A 60 0.37 9.52 -1.27
C THR A 60 0.71 9.74 0.20
N LEU A 61 0.52 8.74 1.07
CA LEU A 61 0.91 8.83 2.49
C LEU A 61 2.42 9.02 2.65
N VAL A 62 3.25 8.30 1.88
CA VAL A 62 4.72 8.50 1.87
C VAL A 62 5.07 9.92 1.43
N LYS A 63 4.43 10.44 0.39
CA LYS A 63 4.67 11.80 -0.10
C LYS A 63 4.27 12.85 0.94
N GLN A 64 3.12 12.66 1.61
CA GLN A 64 2.68 13.53 2.69
C GLN A 64 3.67 13.50 3.86
N ALA A 65 4.07 12.31 4.30
CA ALA A 65 5.09 12.16 5.33
C ALA A 65 6.37 12.92 4.95
N LYS A 66 6.93 12.71 3.75
CA LYS A 66 8.14 13.43 3.28
C LYS A 66 7.99 14.95 3.20
N ALA A 67 6.79 15.45 2.95
CA ALA A 67 6.53 16.89 2.80
C ALA A 67 6.34 17.62 4.13
N THR A 68 6.16 16.88 5.23
CA THR A 68 5.91 17.44 6.56
C THR A 68 7.19 17.52 7.37
N ASN A 69 7.26 18.51 8.28
CA ASN A 69 8.33 18.55 9.28
C ASN A 69 7.99 17.66 10.48
N GLU A 70 8.99 17.33 11.29
CA GLU A 70 8.85 16.45 12.47
C GLU A 70 7.76 16.91 13.46
N LYS A 71 7.56 18.22 13.62
CA LYS A 71 6.51 18.75 14.50
C LYS A 71 5.12 18.45 13.94
N ALA A 72 4.89 18.74 12.67
CA ALA A 72 3.63 18.45 12.00
C ALA A 72 3.38 16.93 11.92
N TRP A 73 4.45 16.15 11.75
CA TRP A 73 4.39 14.70 11.80
C TRP A 73 3.95 14.17 13.18
N SER A 74 4.46 14.75 14.27
CA SER A 74 4.01 14.39 15.62
C SER A 74 2.50 14.56 15.81
N ASP A 75 1.89 15.54 15.14
CA ASP A 75 0.46 15.80 15.23
C ASP A 75 -0.37 14.87 14.31
N MET A 76 0.10 14.61 13.08
CA MET A 76 -0.68 13.86 12.07
C MET A 76 -0.33 12.37 11.95
N GLY A 77 0.87 11.97 12.39
CA GLY A 77 1.45 10.65 12.11
C GLY A 77 0.58 9.49 12.61
N SER A 78 -0.14 9.69 13.72
CA SER A 78 -1.08 8.67 14.22
C SER A 78 -2.28 8.45 13.30
N ALA A 79 -2.77 9.49 12.62
CA ALA A 79 -3.84 9.38 11.64
C ALA A 79 -3.33 8.77 10.33
N THR A 80 -2.12 9.17 9.91
CA THR A 80 -1.45 8.59 8.73
C THR A 80 -1.17 7.10 8.91
N GLN A 81 -0.72 6.68 10.10
CA GLN A 81 -0.53 5.26 10.43
C GLN A 81 -1.84 4.49 10.34
N LYS A 82 -2.92 4.99 10.93
CA LYS A 82 -4.24 4.35 10.84
C LYS A 82 -4.74 4.23 9.40
N ALA A 83 -4.49 5.24 8.57
CA ALA A 83 -4.84 5.18 7.15
C ALA A 83 -4.05 4.06 6.45
N LEU A 84 -2.76 3.89 6.75
CA LEU A 84 -1.97 2.78 6.22
C LEU A 84 -2.50 1.42 6.71
N ASP A 85 -2.83 1.30 7.99
CA ASP A 85 -3.38 0.06 8.57
C ASP A 85 -4.69 -0.34 7.86
N GLN A 86 -5.56 0.64 7.56
CA GLN A 86 -6.79 0.42 6.79
C GLN A 86 -6.52 -0.04 5.35
N LEU A 87 -5.50 0.53 4.68
CA LEU A 87 -5.07 0.08 3.36
C LEU A 87 -4.53 -1.36 3.42
N GLN A 88 -3.75 -1.71 4.44
CA GLN A 88 -3.25 -3.07 4.65
C GLN A 88 -4.37 -4.08 4.87
N GLU A 89 -5.36 -3.75 5.70
CA GLU A 89 -6.53 -4.60 5.86
C GLU A 89 -7.33 -4.76 4.56
N GLY A 90 -7.52 -3.67 3.81
CA GLY A 90 -8.20 -3.68 2.52
C GLY A 90 -7.48 -4.58 1.53
N TRP A 91 -6.16 -4.45 1.43
CA TRP A 91 -5.30 -5.29 0.61
C TRP A 91 -5.43 -6.77 0.97
N GLN A 92 -5.31 -7.12 2.25
CA GLN A 92 -5.41 -8.51 2.70
C GLN A 92 -6.80 -9.11 2.40
N LYS A 93 -7.87 -8.35 2.62
CA LYS A 93 -9.25 -8.77 2.30
C LYS A 93 -9.47 -8.92 0.80
N ALA A 94 -8.81 -8.10 0.00
CA ALA A 94 -8.88 -8.16 -1.46
C ALA A 94 -8.16 -9.41 -1.99
N MET A 95 -6.94 -9.65 -1.51
CA MET A 95 -6.13 -10.82 -1.88
C MET A 95 -6.71 -12.14 -1.38
N SER A 96 -7.38 -12.18 -0.22
CA SER A 96 -7.99 -13.43 0.30
C SER A 96 -9.19 -13.92 -0.50
N ARG A 97 -9.80 -13.07 -1.34
CA ARG A 97 -10.84 -13.48 -2.29
C ARG A 97 -10.26 -14.24 -3.48
N TYR A 98 -8.95 -14.17 -3.67
CA TYR A 98 -8.23 -14.77 -4.78
C TYR A 98 -7.54 -16.10 -4.39
N SER A 99 -7.15 -16.25 -3.12
CA SER A 99 -6.59 -17.49 -2.56
C SER A 99 -7.64 -18.56 -2.30
#